data_AF-A0A950TIH3-F1
#
_entry.id   AF-A0A950TIH3-F1
#
_cell.length_a   1.000
_cell.length_b   1.000
_cell.length_c   1.000
_cell.angle_alpha   90.00
_cell.angle_beta   90.00
_cell.angle_gamma   90.00
#
_symmetry.space_group_name_H-M   'P 1'
#
loop_
_entity.id
_entity.type
_entity.pdbx_description
1 polymer ?
#
loop_
_entity_poly.entity_id
_entity_poly.type
_entity_poly.pdbx_seq_one_letter_code
_entity_poly.pdbx_strand_id
1 'polypeptide(L)' 'TKEQGQNLSPVAGLQFFGHVAIDGATGLMTVTLKDWDDTALWSKVLEPKKT' A
#
# COMPACT_ATOMS: atom_id res chain seq x y z
N THR A 1 5.95 12.07 28.45
CA THR A 1 5.58 11.85 27.05
C THR A 1 6.84 11.48 26.30
N LYS A 2 7.13 10.18 26.16
CA LYS A 2 8.38 9.74 25.54
C LYS A 2 8.18 9.79 24.04
N GLU A 3 8.80 10.80 23.42
CA GLU A 3 8.93 10.90 21.98
C GLU A 3 9.35 9.54 21.45
N GLN A 4 8.51 8.95 20.60
CA GLN A 4 8.82 7.69 19.93
C GLN A 4 10.16 7.90 19.24
N GLY A 5 11.17 7.12 19.67
CA GLY A 5 12.55 7.25 19.25
C GLY A 5 12.63 7.54 17.76
N GLN A 6 13.00 8.78 17.44
CA GLN A 6 13.09 9.27 16.08
C GLN A 6 14.11 8.36 15.37
N ASN A 7 13.64 7.56 14.40
CA ASN A 7 14.40 6.56 13.64
C ASN A 7 14.44 5.12 14.20
N LEU A 8 13.30 4.57 14.66
CA LEU A 8 13.16 3.12 14.80
C LEU A 8 13.31 2.45 13.43
N SER A 9 14.07 1.34 13.38
CA SER A 9 14.22 0.53 12.16
C SER A 9 12.84 0.15 11.61
N PRO A 10 12.66 0.08 10.27
CA PRO A 10 11.40 -0.35 9.67
C PRO A 10 10.83 -1.62 10.32
N VAL A 11 11.67 -2.57 10.75
CA VAL A 11 11.27 -3.83 11.44
C VAL A 11 10.50 -3.63 12.76
N ALA A 12 10.48 -2.42 13.32
CA ALA A 12 9.78 -2.11 14.57
C ALA A 12 8.25 -1.94 14.43
N GLY A 13 7.65 -2.47 13.35
CA GLY A 13 6.19 -2.65 13.25
C GLY A 13 5.42 -1.60 12.46
N LEU A 14 6.09 -0.80 11.61
CA LEU A 14 5.46 0.18 10.71
C LEU A 14 5.84 -0.04 9.23
N GLN A 15 6.20 -1.28 8.87
CA GLN A 15 6.44 -1.62 7.47
C GLN A 15 5.13 -1.86 6.76
N PHE A 16 4.81 -0.95 5.83
CA PHE A 16 3.74 -1.14 4.88
C PHE A 16 4.30 -1.10 3.48
N PHE A 17 3.66 -1.80 2.55
CA PHE A 17 4.00 -1.71 1.14
C PHE A 17 2.74 -1.56 0.29
N GLY A 18 2.92 -0.88 -0.85
CA GLY A 18 1.89 -0.75 -1.87
C GLY A 18 2.00 -1.88 -2.88
N HIS A 19 0.87 -2.53 -3.18
CA HIS A 19 0.72 -3.43 -4.32
C HIS A 19 -0.15 -2.76 -5.39
N VAL A 20 0.28 -2.84 -6.65
CA VAL A 20 -0.48 -2.33 -7.79
C VAL A 20 -0.69 -3.46 -8.78
N ALA A 21 -1.96 -3.78 -9.04
CA ALA A 21 -2.37 -4.71 -10.08
C ALA A 21 -3.12 -3.95 -11.18
N ILE A 22 -2.71 -4.14 -12.43
CA ILE A 22 -3.35 -3.53 -13.60
C ILE A 22 -3.95 -4.64 -14.45
N ASP A 23 -5.26 -4.59 -14.68
CA ASP A 23 -5.91 -5.46 -15.63
C ASP A 23 -5.59 -4.98 -17.06
N GLY A 24 -4.97 -5.86 -17.86
CA GLY A 24 -4.50 -5.49 -19.19
C GLY A 24 -5.59 -5.26 -20.24
N ALA A 25 -6.80 -5.81 -20.03
CA ALA A 25 -7.91 -5.66 -20.98
C ALA A 25 -8.69 -4.36 -20.74
N THR A 26 -8.85 -3.97 -19.48
CA THR A 26 -9.69 -2.84 -19.05
C THR A 26 -8.90 -1.61 -18.64
N GLY A 27 -7.63 -1.79 -18.25
CA GLY A 27 -6.80 -0.74 -17.66
C GLY A 27 -7.18 -0.37 -16.23
N LEU A 28 -8.07 -1.12 -15.58
CA LEU A 28 -8.40 -0.90 -14.17
C LEU A 28 -7.18 -1.17 -13.29
N MET A 29 -6.87 -0.20 -12.42
CA MET A 29 -5.75 -0.28 -11.51
C MET A 29 -6.25 -0.47 -10.08
N THR A 30 -5.95 -1.63 -9.49
CA THR A 30 -6.22 -1.88 -8.07
C THR A 30 -4.98 -1.56 -7.26
N VAL A 31 -5.11 -0.59 -6.35
CA VAL A 31 -4.05 -0.19 -5.41
C VAL A 31 -4.40 -0.74 -4.04
N THR A 32 -3.49 -1.50 -3.43
CA THR A 32 -3.68 -2.08 -2.10
C THR A 32 -2.52 -1.71 -1.19
N LEU A 33 -2.83 -1.25 0.02
CA LEU A 33 -1.85 -1.07 1.10
C LEU A 33 -1.83 -2.36 1.93
N LYS A 34 -0.64 -2.91 2.16
CA LYS A 34 -0.45 -4.14 2.93
C LYS A 34 0.54 -3.98 4.07
N ASP A 35 0.38 -4.80 5.12
CA ASP A 35 1.39 -4.98 6.16
C ASP A 35 2.39 -6.09 5.81
N TRP A 36 3.37 -6.30 6.70
CA TRP A 36 4.43 -7.31 6.55
C TRP A 36 3.91 -8.75 6.37
N ASP A 37 2.74 -9.07 6.90
CA ASP A 37 2.12 -10.40 6.80
C ASP A 37 1.28 -10.55 5.51
N ASP A 38 1.43 -9.61 4.57
CA ASP A 38 0.66 -9.49 3.32
C ASP A 38 -0.84 -9.24 3.54
N THR A 39 -1.24 -8.80 4.74
CA THR A 39 -2.64 -8.47 5.05
C THR A 39 -3.04 -7.19 4.32
N ALA A 40 -4.12 -7.23 3.56
CA ALA A 40 -4.69 -6.04 2.94
C ALA A 40 -5.35 -5.14 4.00
N LEU A 41 -4.76 -3.97 4.24
CA LEU A 41 -5.27 -2.98 5.20
C LEU A 41 -6.24 -2.00 4.53
N TRP A 42 -6.04 -1.72 3.24
CA TRP A 42 -6.87 -0.83 2.44
C TRP A 42 -6.74 -1.14 0.96
N SER A 43 -7.81 -0.91 0.19
CA SER A 43 -7.78 -1.06 -1.26
C SER A 43 -8.69 -0.04 -1.98
N LYS A 44 -8.29 0.35 -3.18
CA LYS A 44 -9.09 1.18 -4.09
C LYS A 44 -8.83 0.81 -5.54
N VAL A 45 -9.91 0.76 -6.31
CA VAL A 45 -9.85 0.68 -7.77
C VAL A 45 -9.84 2.08 -8.35
N LEU A 46 -8.92 2.31 -9.29
CA LEU A 46 -8.79 3.53 -10.08
C LEU A 46 -9.12 3.21 -11.53
N GLU A 47 -10.01 4.01 -12.11
CA GLU A 47 -10.34 3.92 -13.53
C GLU A 47 -9.29 4.65 -14.38
N PRO A 48 -8.98 4.15 -15.59
CA PRO A 48 -8.04 4.81 -16.48
C PRO A 48 -8.60 6.14 -16.98
N LYS A 49 -7.80 7.21 -16.84
CA LYS A 49 -8.15 8.51 -17.41
C LYS A 49 -7.82 8.50 -18.91
N LYS A 50 -8.85 8.60 -19.75
CA LYS A 50 -8.69 8.82 -21.19
C LYS A 50 -8.36 10.31 -21.43
N THR A 51 -7.35 10.57 -22.26
CA THR A 51 -7.00 11.91 -22.76
C THR A 51 -7.85 12.30 -23.94
#